data_AF-A0A7D5G081-F1
#
_entry.id   AF-A0A7D5G081-F1
#
_cell.length_a   1.000
_cell.length_b   1.000
_cell.length_c   1.000
_cell.angle_alpha   90.00
_cell.angle_beta   90.00
_cell.angle_gamma   90.00
#
_symmetry.space_group_name_H-M   'P 1'
#
loop_
_entity.id
_entity.type
_entity.pdbx_description
1 polymer ?
#
loop_
_entity_poly.entity_id
_entity_poly.type
_entity_poly.pdbx_seq_one_letter_code
_entity_poly.pdbx_strand_id
1 'polypeptide(L)'
;MTPLRVFRKTTPLVNAIRLSLLPLAGLSFSAFAAQVDIAPGSLDKALNQYAAHSGITLSVDASLTRGKQSNGLHGDYDVESGLQQLLDGSGLQVKPLGNNSWTLEPAPKEDALTVVGDWLGDARENDVFEHAGARDVIRREDFAKTGATTMREVLNRIPGVSAPENNGTGSHDLAMNFGIRGLNPRLASRSTVLMDGIPVPFAP
;
A
#
# COMPACT_ATOMS: atom_id res chain seq x y z
N MET A 1 -43.78 -49.21 -50.40
CA MET A 1 -42.55 -48.51 -50.85
C MET A 1 -42.90 -47.03 -51.08
N THR A 2 -42.18 -46.13 -50.38
CA THR A 2 -41.82 -44.72 -50.68
C THR A 2 -42.44 -44.00 -51.89
N PRO A 3 -42.74 -42.67 -51.85
CA PRO A 3 -41.77 -41.59 -51.52
C PRO A 3 -42.32 -40.45 -50.61
N LEU A 4 -41.55 -39.83 -49.70
CA LEU A 4 -40.56 -38.72 -49.79
C LEU A 4 -41.14 -37.28 -49.95
N ARG A 5 -40.65 -36.38 -49.05
CA ARG A 5 -40.50 -34.90 -49.11
C ARG A 5 -41.78 -34.07 -48.83
N VAL A 6 -41.80 -32.89 -48.17
CA VAL A 6 -40.77 -31.89 -47.80
C VAL A 6 -41.36 -30.84 -46.82
N PHE A 7 -40.55 -30.40 -45.83
CA PHE A 7 -40.37 -29.05 -45.25
C PHE A 7 -41.52 -28.01 -45.11
N ARG A 8 -41.70 -27.45 -43.89
CA ARG A 8 -41.44 -26.03 -43.44
C ARG A 8 -42.25 -25.71 -42.16
N LYS A 9 -41.60 -25.15 -41.11
CA LYS A 9 -41.71 -23.77 -40.56
C LYS A 9 -43.16 -23.38 -40.17
N THR A 10 -43.51 -22.85 -38.99
CA THR A 10 -42.91 -21.82 -38.12
C THR A 10 -43.69 -21.76 -36.80
N THR A 11 -43.02 -21.40 -35.70
CA THR A 11 -43.62 -20.86 -34.46
C THR A 11 -44.39 -19.55 -34.76
N PRO A 12 -45.48 -19.23 -34.02
CA PRO A 12 -45.34 -18.38 -32.83
C PRO A 12 -46.43 -18.56 -31.75
N LEU A 13 -46.12 -18.24 -30.49
CA LEU A 13 -46.97 -17.53 -29.51
C LEU A 13 -46.27 -17.63 -28.13
N VAL A 14 -45.70 -16.55 -27.62
CA VAL A 14 -46.31 -15.67 -26.60
C VAL A 14 -46.78 -16.46 -25.37
N ASN A 15 -46.03 -16.35 -24.27
CA ASN A 15 -46.62 -16.31 -22.93
C ASN A 15 -45.65 -15.61 -21.96
N ALA A 16 -46.10 -14.45 -21.49
CA ALA A 16 -45.60 -13.78 -20.30
C ALA A 16 -46.06 -14.56 -19.05
N ILE A 17 -45.28 -14.54 -17.96
CA ILE A 17 -45.73 -14.47 -16.56
C ILE A 17 -44.49 -14.33 -15.68
N ARG A 18 -44.47 -13.28 -14.85
CA ARG A 18 -43.53 -13.09 -13.75
C ARG A 18 -44.02 -13.89 -12.54
N LEU A 19 -43.16 -14.67 -11.88
CA LEU A 19 -43.39 -15.04 -10.48
C LEU A 19 -42.08 -15.31 -9.74
N SER A 20 -41.99 -14.61 -8.62
CA SER A 20 -40.95 -14.56 -7.58
C SER A 20 -40.54 -15.91 -6.98
N LEU A 21 -39.25 -16.08 -6.69
CA LEU A 21 -38.76 -17.08 -5.73
C LEU A 21 -37.66 -16.45 -4.86
N LEU A 22 -37.99 -16.23 -3.58
CA LEU A 22 -37.10 -15.71 -2.54
C LEU A 22 -36.19 -16.83 -1.98
N PRO A 23 -35.01 -16.47 -1.41
CA PRO A 23 -33.94 -17.39 -1.09
C PRO A 23 -34.16 -18.11 0.24
N LEU A 24 -33.71 -19.37 0.31
CA LEU A 24 -33.65 -20.18 1.51
C LEU A 24 -32.58 -19.60 2.45
N ALA A 25 -33.01 -18.93 3.53
CA ALA A 25 -32.13 -18.41 4.56
C ALA A 25 -31.46 -19.57 5.33
N GLY A 26 -30.12 -19.53 5.38
CA GLY A 26 -29.31 -20.47 6.14
C GLY A 26 -29.56 -20.35 7.65
N LEU A 27 -29.71 -21.50 8.29
CA LEU A 27 -29.65 -21.63 9.74
C LEU A 27 -28.24 -21.22 10.21
N SER A 28 -28.13 -20.03 10.80
CA SER A 28 -26.93 -19.64 11.54
C SER A 28 -26.89 -20.42 12.85
N PHE A 29 -25.81 -21.16 13.08
CA PHE A 29 -25.47 -21.66 14.41
C PHE A 29 -25.10 -20.44 15.27
N SER A 30 -25.96 -20.05 16.22
CA SER A 30 -25.53 -19.12 17.26
C SER A 30 -24.46 -19.80 18.11
N ALA A 31 -23.25 -19.26 18.07
CA ALA A 31 -22.27 -19.49 19.12
C ALA A 31 -22.93 -19.13 20.46
N PHE A 32 -22.82 -19.99 21.47
CA PHE A 32 -23.36 -19.72 22.80
C PHE A 32 -22.61 -18.52 23.38
N ALA A 33 -23.23 -17.34 23.33
CA ALA A 33 -22.70 -16.17 24.01
C ALA A 33 -22.86 -16.40 25.52
N ALA A 34 -21.75 -16.44 26.23
CA ALA A 34 -21.74 -16.57 27.67
C ALA A 34 -21.83 -15.17 28.28
N GLN A 35 -22.68 -15.00 29.30
CA GLN A 35 -22.68 -13.78 30.08
C GLN A 35 -21.36 -13.67 30.84
N VAL A 36 -20.60 -12.62 30.56
CA VAL A 36 -19.30 -12.33 31.17
C VAL A 36 -19.39 -11.02 31.94
N ASP A 37 -18.85 -11.01 33.15
CA ASP A 37 -18.76 -9.84 34.02
C ASP A 37 -17.34 -9.77 34.62
N ILE A 38 -16.50 -8.91 34.05
CA ILE A 38 -15.11 -8.69 34.43
C ILE A 38 -14.91 -7.19 34.64
N ALA A 39 -14.62 -6.82 35.89
CA ALA A 39 -14.35 -5.45 36.26
C ALA A 39 -13.08 -4.90 35.58
N PRO A 40 -13.01 -3.58 35.33
CA PRO A 40 -11.79 -2.92 34.83
C PRO A 40 -10.63 -3.12 35.81
N GLY A 41 -9.41 -3.30 35.28
CA GLY A 41 -8.24 -3.53 36.10
C GLY A 41 -7.00 -3.94 35.29
N SER A 42 -6.00 -4.52 35.96
CA SER A 42 -4.80 -4.97 35.27
C SER A 42 -5.15 -6.02 34.22
N LEU A 43 -4.55 -5.87 33.04
CA LEU A 43 -4.84 -6.74 31.89
C LEU A 43 -4.58 -8.22 32.23
N ASP A 44 -3.50 -8.50 32.96
CA ASP A 44 -3.19 -9.84 33.48
C ASP A 44 -4.32 -10.48 34.29
N LYS A 45 -4.97 -9.69 35.16
CA LYS A 45 -6.04 -10.18 36.03
C LYS A 45 -7.31 -10.43 35.23
N ALA A 46 -7.65 -9.50 34.33
CA ALA A 46 -8.83 -9.62 33.48
C ALA A 46 -8.72 -10.83 32.54
N LEU A 47 -7.57 -11.05 31.91
CA LEU A 47 -7.32 -12.20 31.03
C LEU A 47 -7.37 -13.53 31.78
N ASN A 48 -6.79 -13.61 32.98
CA ASN A 48 -6.86 -14.82 33.81
C ASN A 48 -8.30 -15.13 34.27
N GLN A 49 -9.07 -14.11 34.65
CA GLN A 49 -10.48 -14.27 35.00
C GLN A 49 -11.31 -14.74 33.80
N TYR A 50 -11.08 -14.14 32.63
CA TYR A 50 -11.75 -14.53 31.40
C TYR A 50 -11.41 -15.97 30.99
N ALA A 51 -10.14 -16.36 31.07
CA ALA A 51 -9.70 -17.71 30.73
C ALA A 51 -10.33 -18.77 31.65
N ALA A 52 -10.42 -18.47 32.96
CA ALA A 52 -11.07 -19.33 33.93
C ALA A 52 -12.59 -19.45 33.70
N HIS A 53 -13.26 -18.36 33.31
CA HIS A 53 -14.71 -18.35 33.05
C HIS A 53 -15.09 -19.07 31.75
N SER A 54 -14.31 -18.87 30.69
CA SER A 54 -14.55 -19.44 29.35
C SER A 54 -13.96 -20.84 29.16
N GLY A 55 -13.20 -21.36 30.13
CA GLY A 55 -12.60 -22.70 30.08
C GLY A 55 -11.53 -22.85 28.98
N ILE A 56 -10.88 -21.75 28.60
CA ILE A 56 -9.83 -21.73 27.58
C ILE A 56 -8.45 -21.78 28.23
N THR A 57 -7.47 -22.26 27.49
CA THR A 57 -6.06 -22.12 27.88
C THR A 57 -5.50 -20.89 27.19
N LEU A 58 -5.07 -19.89 27.96
CA LEU A 58 -4.42 -18.69 27.42
C LEU A 58 -2.94 -18.71 27.77
N SER A 59 -2.08 -18.81 26.76
CA SER A 59 -0.63 -18.70 26.90
C SER A 59 -0.20 -17.26 26.64
N VAL A 60 0.31 -16.57 27.66
CA VAL A 60 0.73 -15.17 27.57
C VAL A 60 2.14 -15.01 28.11
N ASP A 61 2.96 -14.24 27.39
CA ASP A 61 4.19 -13.70 27.97
C ASP A 61 3.85 -12.52 28.87
N ALA A 62 4.09 -12.66 30.18
CA ALA A 62 3.80 -11.64 31.19
C ALA A 62 4.56 -10.30 30.96
N SER A 63 5.55 -10.27 30.08
CA SER A 63 6.20 -9.01 29.67
C SER A 63 5.32 -8.17 28.74
N LEU A 64 4.43 -8.79 27.95
CA LEU A 64 3.53 -8.10 27.01
C LEU A 64 2.37 -7.39 27.70
N THR A 65 1.90 -7.96 28.81
CA THR A 65 0.74 -7.48 29.58
C THR A 65 1.13 -6.61 30.79
N ARG A 66 2.41 -6.60 31.17
CA ARG A 66 2.90 -5.84 32.34
C ARG A 66 2.60 -4.34 32.22
N GLY A 67 1.92 -3.81 33.23
CA GLY A 67 1.55 -2.39 33.29
C GLY A 67 0.45 -1.97 32.32
N LYS A 68 -0.14 -2.90 31.57
CA LYS A 68 -1.32 -2.66 30.72
C LYS A 68 -2.59 -2.78 31.55
N GLN A 69 -3.60 -2.01 31.17
CA GLN A 69 -4.92 -2.01 31.79
C GLN A 69 -5.95 -2.53 30.79
N SER A 70 -6.99 -3.17 31.30
CA SER A 70 -8.17 -3.54 30.53
C SER A 70 -9.36 -2.71 30.99
N ASN A 71 -10.23 -2.36 30.05
CA ASN A 71 -11.49 -1.68 30.33
C ASN A 71 -12.54 -2.60 30.96
N GLY A 72 -12.22 -3.88 31.17
CA GLY A 72 -13.17 -4.89 31.62
C GLY A 72 -14.11 -5.32 30.50
N LEU A 73 -14.97 -6.30 30.80
CA LEU A 73 -15.89 -6.89 29.84
C LEU A 73 -17.21 -7.22 30.53
N HIS A 74 -18.32 -6.67 30.04
CA HIS A 74 -19.64 -6.88 30.63
C HIS A 74 -20.66 -7.12 29.51
N GLY A 75 -21.32 -8.28 29.52
CA GLY A 75 -22.33 -8.65 28.52
C GLY A 75 -22.12 -10.05 27.96
N ASP A 76 -22.83 -10.36 26.88
CA ASP A 76 -22.77 -11.66 26.22
C ASP A 76 -21.70 -11.63 25.11
N TYR A 77 -20.59 -12.34 25.34
CA TYR A 77 -19.47 -12.40 24.40
C TYR A 77 -19.10 -13.85 24.10
N ASP A 78 -18.72 -14.09 22.84
CA ASP A 78 -18.00 -15.31 22.46
C ASP A 78 -16.53 -15.21 22.89
N VAL A 79 -15.83 -16.35 22.93
CA VAL A 79 -14.44 -16.48 23.40
C VAL A 79 -13.50 -15.50 22.69
N GLU A 80 -13.55 -15.46 21.35
CA GLU A 80 -12.68 -14.61 20.55
C GLU A 80 -13.03 -13.13 20.71
N SER A 81 -14.31 -12.79 20.60
CA SER A 81 -14.82 -11.42 20.72
C SER A 81 -14.54 -10.83 22.10
N GLY A 82 -14.67 -11.62 23.17
CA GLY A 82 -14.37 -11.19 24.53
C GLY A 82 -12.89 -10.95 24.76
N LEU A 83 -12.02 -11.82 24.22
CA LEU A 83 -10.56 -11.60 24.27
C LEU A 83 -10.17 -10.34 23.49
N GLN A 84 -10.69 -10.14 22.29
CA GLN A 84 -10.42 -8.92 21.51
C GLN A 84 -10.86 -7.65 22.26
N GLN A 85 -12.05 -7.67 22.87
CA GLN A 85 -12.56 -6.53 23.63
C GLN A 85 -11.71 -6.23 24.89
N LEU A 86 -11.22 -7.27 25.58
CA LEU A 86 -10.33 -7.09 26.73
C LEU A 86 -8.95 -6.52 26.37
N LEU A 87 -8.49 -6.79 25.15
CA LEU A 87 -7.21 -6.34 24.61
C LEU A 87 -7.30 -4.95 23.94
N ASP A 88 -8.50 -4.39 23.81
CA ASP A 88 -8.69 -3.08 23.19
C ASP A 88 -7.86 -2.00 23.92
N GLY A 89 -7.12 -1.21 23.14
CA GLY A 89 -6.16 -0.21 23.66
C GLY A 89 -4.84 -0.76 24.22
N SER A 90 -4.65 -2.08 24.33
CA SER A 90 -3.40 -2.66 24.84
C SER A 90 -2.29 -2.75 23.77
N GLY A 91 -2.68 -2.75 22.49
CA GLY A 91 -1.77 -2.96 21.35
C GLY A 91 -1.40 -4.44 21.12
N LEU A 92 -2.21 -5.36 21.64
CA LEU A 92 -2.03 -6.80 21.53
C LEU A 92 -3.19 -7.40 20.73
N GLN A 93 -2.92 -8.48 20.01
CA GLN A 93 -3.91 -9.29 19.31
C GLN A 93 -3.91 -10.72 19.85
N VAL A 94 -5.09 -11.34 19.85
CA VAL A 94 -5.25 -12.75 20.21
C VAL A 94 -5.13 -13.63 18.97
N LYS A 95 -4.48 -14.78 19.11
CA LYS A 95 -4.32 -15.77 18.05
C LYS A 95 -4.67 -17.17 18.55
N PRO A 96 -5.55 -17.91 17.87
CA PRO A 96 -5.88 -19.28 18.25
C PRO A 96 -4.71 -20.22 17.94
N LEU A 97 -4.33 -21.05 18.91
CA LEU A 97 -3.32 -22.10 18.77
C LEU A 97 -3.96 -23.49 18.51
N GLY A 98 -5.29 -23.61 18.71
CA GLY A 98 -6.08 -24.83 18.53
C GLY A 98 -6.46 -25.49 19.85
N ASN A 99 -7.48 -26.37 19.85
CA ASN A 99 -7.96 -27.09 21.04
C ASN A 99 -8.30 -26.17 22.24
N ASN A 100 -9.04 -25.08 22.01
CA ASN A 100 -9.34 -24.05 23.03
C ASN A 100 -8.09 -23.36 23.63
N SER A 101 -6.94 -23.45 22.98
CA SER A 101 -5.73 -22.73 23.34
C SER A 101 -5.56 -21.45 22.52
N TRP A 102 -5.20 -20.35 23.18
CA TRP A 102 -5.02 -19.01 22.60
C TRP A 102 -3.69 -18.42 23.06
N THR A 103 -3.07 -17.59 22.22
CA THR A 103 -1.84 -16.86 22.53
C THR A 103 -1.99 -15.37 22.22
N LEU A 104 -1.17 -14.53 22.84
CA LEU A 104 -1.10 -13.10 22.55
C LEU A 104 0.15 -12.76 21.74
N GLU A 105 -0.02 -11.95 20.70
CA GLU A 105 1.06 -11.38 19.90
C GLU A 105 0.88 -9.85 19.86
N PRO A 106 1.96 -9.05 19.72
CA PRO A 106 1.84 -7.62 19.44
C PRO A 106 1.02 -7.41 18.16
N ALA A 107 0.06 -6.49 18.21
CA ALA A 107 -0.71 -6.16 17.01
C ALA A 107 0.25 -5.56 15.95
N PRO A 108 0.15 -5.97 14.68
CA PRO A 108 0.91 -5.33 13.62
C PRO A 108 0.54 -3.85 13.61
N LYS A 109 1.55 -2.99 13.69
CA LYS A 109 1.35 -1.55 13.55
C LYS A 109 0.92 -1.31 12.10
N GLU A 110 -0.27 -0.76 11.90
CA GLU A 110 -0.69 -0.36 10.57
C GLU A 110 0.22 0.77 10.10
N ASP A 111 1.15 0.44 9.19
CA ASP A 111 1.96 1.44 8.52
C ASP A 111 1.06 2.21 7.56
N ALA A 112 0.74 3.45 7.95
CA ALA A 112 -0.04 4.35 7.12
C ALA A 112 0.71 4.58 5.80
N LEU A 113 0.19 4.02 4.71
CA LEU A 113 0.72 4.23 3.37
C LEU A 113 0.41 5.66 2.91
N THR A 114 1.40 6.54 2.97
CA THR A 114 1.30 7.90 2.42
C THR A 114 1.49 7.87 0.91
N VAL A 115 0.46 8.21 0.15
CA VAL A 115 0.55 8.37 -1.32
C VAL A 115 1.01 9.79 -1.62
N VAL A 116 2.24 9.93 -2.13
CA VAL A 116 2.79 11.23 -2.57
C VAL A 116 2.68 11.32 -4.09
N GLY A 117 2.05 12.38 -4.60
CA GLY A 117 1.84 12.62 -6.03
C GLY A 117 2.99 13.35 -6.74
N ASP A 118 4.07 13.65 -6.01
CA ASP A 118 5.29 14.26 -6.54
C ASP A 118 6.38 13.19 -6.69
N TRP A 119 6.66 12.82 -7.94
CA TRP A 119 7.65 11.80 -8.28
C TRP A 119 9.09 12.32 -8.25
N LEU A 120 9.30 13.64 -8.40
CA LEU A 120 10.63 14.23 -8.39
C LEU A 120 11.03 14.62 -6.97
N GLY A 121 10.08 15.15 -6.19
CA GLY A 121 10.29 15.54 -4.80
C GLY A 121 11.41 16.56 -4.63
N ASP A 122 11.82 16.77 -3.38
CA ASP A 122 12.99 17.58 -3.08
C ASP A 122 14.28 16.90 -3.59
N ALA A 123 15.28 17.71 -3.94
CA ALA A 123 16.59 17.25 -4.38
C ALA A 123 17.62 17.26 -3.22
N ARG A 124 17.24 16.70 -2.06
CA ARG A 124 18.18 16.57 -0.94
C ARG A 124 19.05 15.32 -1.13
N GLU A 125 20.16 15.28 -0.41
CA GLU A 125 21.13 14.18 -0.52
C GLU A 125 20.53 12.85 -0.08
N ASN A 126 19.77 12.86 1.01
CA ASN A 126 19.04 11.69 1.47
C ASN A 126 18.01 11.21 0.44
N ASP A 127 17.36 12.14 -0.27
CA ASP A 127 16.37 11.81 -1.29
C ASP A 127 17.00 11.09 -2.50
N VAL A 128 18.31 11.23 -2.73
CA VAL A 128 19.02 10.46 -3.76
C VAL A 128 19.12 8.98 -3.39
N PHE A 129 19.33 8.67 -2.11
CA PHE A 129 19.45 7.29 -1.64
C PHE A 129 18.12 6.57 -1.54
N GLU A 130 17.06 7.29 -1.16
CA GLU A 130 15.72 6.73 -1.02
C GLU A 130 14.94 6.69 -2.35
N HIS A 131 15.43 7.38 -3.39
CA HIS A 131 14.77 7.38 -4.69
C HIS A 131 14.94 6.04 -5.41
N ALA A 132 13.82 5.48 -5.87
CA ALA A 132 13.82 4.27 -6.67
C ALA A 132 14.36 4.55 -8.08
N GLY A 133 15.66 4.39 -8.28
CA GLY A 133 16.32 4.51 -9.59
C GLY A 133 17.61 5.33 -9.54
N ALA A 134 18.23 5.56 -10.70
CA ALA A 134 19.42 6.40 -10.81
C ALA A 134 19.03 7.89 -10.80
N ARG A 135 19.47 8.61 -9.77
CA ARG A 135 19.29 10.05 -9.59
C ARG A 135 20.63 10.68 -9.21
N ASP A 136 20.97 11.79 -9.86
CA ASP A 136 22.14 12.60 -9.53
C ASP A 136 21.68 14.03 -9.22
N VAL A 137 22.28 14.66 -8.21
CA VAL A 137 21.99 16.04 -7.81
C VAL A 137 23.31 16.81 -7.77
N ILE A 138 23.41 17.87 -8.57
CA ILE A 138 24.56 18.78 -8.53
C ILE A 138 24.12 20.09 -7.90
N ARG A 139 24.81 20.52 -6.84
CA ARG A 139 24.48 21.75 -6.12
C ARG A 139 25.37 22.91 -6.53
N ARG A 140 24.91 24.13 -6.25
CA ARG A 140 25.61 25.36 -6.63
C ARG A 140 27.03 25.44 -6.06
N GLU A 141 27.25 24.93 -4.85
CA GLU A 141 28.58 24.84 -4.26
C GLU A 141 29.53 23.97 -5.10
N ASP A 142 29.03 22.93 -5.76
CA ASP A 142 29.85 22.04 -6.59
C ASP A 142 30.20 22.69 -7.92
N PHE A 143 29.34 23.57 -8.43
CA PHE A 143 29.65 24.40 -9.60
C PHE A 143 30.84 25.31 -9.28
N ALA A 144 30.82 25.97 -8.11
CA ALA A 144 31.89 26.84 -7.67
C ALA A 144 33.20 26.08 -7.42
N LYS A 145 33.16 24.90 -6.77
CA LYS A 145 34.34 24.06 -6.51
C LYS A 145 35.00 23.55 -7.79
N THR A 146 34.17 23.21 -8.80
CA THR A 146 34.66 22.68 -10.08
C THR A 146 35.04 23.76 -11.07
N GLY A 147 34.70 25.03 -10.80
CA GLY A 147 34.89 26.13 -11.74
C GLY A 147 33.92 26.05 -12.94
N ALA A 148 32.84 25.28 -12.81
CA ALA A 148 31.90 25.08 -13.90
C ALA A 148 31.13 26.37 -14.18
N THR A 149 31.32 26.92 -15.38
CA THR A 149 30.71 28.20 -15.81
C THR A 149 29.56 28.02 -16.80
N THR A 150 29.40 26.81 -17.33
CA THR A 150 28.39 26.47 -18.34
C THR A 150 27.64 25.20 -17.94
N MET A 151 26.36 25.08 -18.33
CA MET A 151 25.58 23.88 -18.02
C MET A 151 26.21 22.62 -18.65
N ARG A 152 26.75 22.75 -19.86
CA ARG A 152 27.49 21.69 -20.56
C ARG A 152 28.60 21.07 -19.70
N GLU A 153 29.37 21.90 -19.01
CA GLU A 153 30.48 21.45 -18.18
C GLU A 153 29.99 20.64 -16.97
N VAL A 154 28.90 21.10 -16.37
CA VAL A 154 28.23 20.38 -15.28
C VAL A 154 27.66 19.05 -15.77
N LEU A 155 26.98 19.03 -16.92
CA LEU A 155 26.37 17.83 -17.48
C LEU A 155 27.41 16.77 -17.85
N ASN A 156 28.53 17.15 -18.45
CA ASN A 156 29.61 16.21 -18.77
C ASN A 156 30.32 15.63 -17.53
N ARG A 157 30.07 16.18 -16.34
CA ARG A 157 30.59 15.64 -15.09
C ARG A 157 29.75 14.48 -14.56
N ILE A 158 28.48 14.42 -14.95
CA ILE A 158 27.55 13.39 -14.51
C ILE A 158 27.86 12.08 -15.27
N PRO A 159 28.11 10.97 -14.58
CA PRO A 159 28.37 9.68 -15.22
C PRO A 159 27.22 9.27 -16.15
N GLY A 160 27.55 8.92 -17.39
CA GLY A 160 26.56 8.50 -18.39
C GLY A 160 25.78 9.64 -19.05
N VAL A 161 26.12 10.90 -18.76
CA VAL A 161 25.63 12.08 -19.49
C VAL A 161 26.73 12.60 -20.42
N SER A 162 26.36 12.94 -21.64
CA SER A 162 27.25 13.51 -22.64
C SER A 162 26.61 14.76 -23.22
N ALA A 163 27.33 15.88 -23.18
CA ALA A 163 26.89 17.16 -23.73
C ALA A 163 27.97 17.69 -24.69
N PRO A 164 27.92 17.30 -25.99
CA PRO A 164 28.83 17.82 -27.00
C PRO A 164 28.65 19.32 -27.24
N GLU A 165 29.68 19.94 -27.82
CA GLU A 165 29.61 21.34 -28.25
C GLU A 165 28.48 21.55 -29.26
N ASN A 166 27.75 22.66 -29.12
CA ASN A 166 26.68 22.97 -30.05
C ASN A 166 27.27 23.55 -31.34
N ASN A 167 27.09 22.85 -32.45
CA ASN A 167 27.54 23.25 -33.78
C ASN A 167 26.39 23.72 -34.70
N GLY A 168 25.20 23.94 -34.14
CA GLY A 168 24.02 24.45 -34.85
C GLY A 168 23.87 25.98 -34.78
N THR A 169 22.92 26.52 -35.55
CA THR A 169 22.64 27.97 -35.62
C THR A 169 21.88 28.52 -34.41
N GLY A 170 21.51 27.68 -33.44
CA GLY A 170 20.87 28.08 -32.19
C GLY A 170 21.92 28.44 -31.14
N SER A 171 22.37 29.70 -31.11
CA SER A 171 23.48 30.19 -30.26
C SER A 171 23.13 30.36 -28.77
N HIS A 172 22.13 29.66 -28.24
CA HIS A 172 21.72 29.78 -26.83
C HIS A 172 22.02 28.48 -26.08
N ASP A 173 22.44 28.59 -24.81
CA ASP A 173 22.71 27.45 -23.90
C ASP A 173 21.46 26.58 -23.67
N LEU A 174 20.26 27.02 -24.11
CA LEU A 174 19.02 26.25 -24.05
C LEU A 174 18.83 25.30 -25.25
N ALA A 175 19.57 25.49 -26.35
CA ALA A 175 19.65 24.52 -27.46
C ALA A 175 20.62 23.40 -27.09
N MET A 176 20.35 22.72 -25.97
CA MET A 176 21.29 21.77 -25.38
C MET A 176 21.32 20.50 -26.23
N ASN A 177 22.47 20.22 -26.83
CA ASN A 177 22.77 18.88 -27.32
C ASN A 177 23.28 18.06 -26.14
N PHE A 178 22.43 17.27 -25.50
CA PHE A 178 22.87 16.33 -24.48
C PHE A 178 22.14 15.00 -24.59
N GLY A 179 22.85 13.94 -24.23
CA GLY A 179 22.38 12.56 -24.28
C GLY A 179 22.65 11.88 -22.94
N ILE A 180 21.70 11.04 -22.53
CA ILE A 180 21.79 10.26 -21.29
C ILE A 180 21.90 8.79 -21.69
N ARG A 181 22.79 8.04 -21.02
CA ARG A 181 23.02 6.59 -21.23
C ARG A 181 23.33 6.23 -22.69
N GLY A 182 24.13 7.07 -23.37
CA GLY A 182 24.55 6.84 -24.75
C GLY A 182 23.47 7.14 -25.81
N LEU A 183 22.34 7.74 -25.43
CA LEU A 183 21.34 8.21 -26.38
C LEU A 183 21.87 9.38 -27.22
N ASN A 184 21.37 9.51 -28.45
CA ASN A 184 21.76 10.57 -29.36
C ASN A 184 21.56 11.96 -28.70
N PRO A 185 22.62 12.77 -28.55
CA PRO A 185 22.52 14.05 -27.88
C PRO A 185 21.85 15.14 -28.72
N ARG A 186 21.66 14.93 -30.02
CA ARG A 186 21.16 15.97 -30.93
C ARG A 186 19.74 16.44 -30.54
N LEU A 187 19.61 17.74 -30.28
CA LEU A 187 18.37 18.43 -29.89
C LEU A 187 17.70 17.87 -28.62
N ALA A 188 18.42 17.08 -27.81
CA ALA A 188 17.88 16.39 -26.65
C ALA A 188 16.52 15.69 -26.91
N SER A 189 16.27 15.23 -28.14
CA SER A 189 14.94 14.80 -28.61
C SER A 189 14.32 13.63 -27.85
N ARG A 190 15.13 12.92 -27.05
CA ARG A 190 14.71 11.78 -26.22
C ARG A 190 14.86 12.06 -24.72
N SER A 191 15.05 13.32 -24.33
CA SER A 191 15.22 13.74 -22.95
C SER A 191 14.25 14.88 -22.64
N THR A 192 13.61 14.82 -21.49
CA THR A 192 12.73 15.89 -21.00
C THR A 192 13.55 16.76 -20.06
N VAL A 193 13.59 18.06 -20.34
CA VAL A 193 14.13 19.04 -19.40
C VAL A 193 12.98 19.76 -18.72
N LEU A 194 13.13 19.95 -17.43
CA LEU A 194 12.20 20.70 -16.61
C LEU A 194 12.97 21.90 -16.05
N MET A 195 12.38 23.08 -16.16
CA MET A 195 12.85 24.28 -15.47
C MET A 195 11.85 24.55 -14.34
N ASP A 196 12.34 24.55 -13.11
CA ASP A 196 11.51 24.69 -11.90
C ASP A 196 10.31 23.72 -11.85
N GLY A 197 10.51 22.49 -12.34
CA GLY A 197 9.47 21.44 -12.39
C GLY A 197 8.50 21.55 -13.58
N ILE A 198 8.70 22.50 -14.50
CA ILE A 198 7.85 22.70 -15.68
C ILE A 198 8.61 22.22 -16.93
N PRO A 199 8.03 21.32 -17.76
CA PRO A 199 8.67 20.89 -19.00
C PRO A 199 8.95 22.07 -19.94
N VAL A 200 10.19 22.19 -20.42
CA VAL A 200 10.57 23.19 -21.41
C VAL A 200 10.55 22.59 -22.81
N PRO A 201 9.84 23.20 -23.78
CA PRO A 201 9.86 22.74 -25.16
C PRO A 201 11.18 23.13 -25.83
N PHE A 202 11.80 22.18 -26.54
CA PHE A 202 12.92 22.49 -27.41
C PHE A 202 12.39 22.97 -28.77
N ALA A 203 12.77 24.18 -29.17
CA ALA A 203 12.55 24.63 -30.55
C ALA A 203 13.53 23.90 -31.49
N PRO A 204 13.06 23.38 -32.65
CA PRO A 204 13.94 22.77 -33.66
C PRO A 204 14.87 23.78 -34.33
#